data_AF-A0A2V2W2K6-F1
#
_entry.id   AF-A0A2V2W2K6-F1
#
_cell.length_a   1.000
_cell.length_b   1.000
_cell.length_c   1.000
_cell.angle_alpha   90.00
_cell.angle_beta   90.00
_cell.angle_gamma   90.00
#
_symmetry.space_group_name_H-M   'P 1'
#
loop_
_entity.id
_entity.type
_entity.pdbx_description
1 polymer ?
#
loop_
_entity_poly.entity_id
_entity_poly.type
_entity_poly.pdbx_seq_one_letter_code
_entity_poly.pdbx_strand_id
1 'polypeptide(L)'
;MRRISRFAAQLVCGGRSCATTRGDDASRTERKEDVVTPWGVAATGPRGVDYDRVLALFGSEPVDEPLLQRLEETRNGRGEHAQATGTAQGEAGQMALHHFFRRGIVFSHRDFGTALDCVRASLVTGTHRAYLYTGRGPSARSMHIGHCIPFLLTRYLQDALGLPLVIQMPDDEKHFFRDIPVSGERASGLVVENIKDIVAFGFDPRKTFTFRNTVYMGDMYPTVVQVQRMLTLSAVKNTFGLKDSDNVGKAAFPAVQAAPCFSSAFPVCYDG
;
A
#
# COMPACT_ATOMS: atom_id res chain seq x y z
N MET A 1 -31.46 10.06 -55.83
CA MET A 1 -30.72 8.80 -55.59
C MET A 1 -31.17 8.21 -54.26
N ARG A 2 -31.47 6.91 -54.26
CA ARG A 2 -32.31 6.20 -53.29
C ARG A 2 -31.61 5.94 -51.94
N ARG A 3 -32.38 6.07 -50.85
CA ARG A 3 -32.14 5.41 -49.55
C ARG A 3 -32.15 3.89 -49.74
N ILE A 4 -31.23 3.18 -49.08
CA ILE A 4 -31.32 1.74 -48.88
C ILE A 4 -31.18 1.45 -47.39
N SER A 5 -32.30 1.03 -46.81
CA SER A 5 -32.38 0.29 -45.55
C SER A 5 -32.09 -1.18 -45.83
N ARG A 6 -31.39 -1.88 -44.92
CA ARG A 6 -31.41 -3.35 -44.85
C ARG A 6 -31.53 -3.79 -43.39
N PHE A 7 -32.77 -4.14 -43.05
CA PHE A 7 -33.09 -5.21 -42.11
C PHE A 7 -32.88 -6.57 -42.78
N ALA A 8 -32.70 -7.61 -41.95
CA ALA A 8 -32.83 -9.06 -42.15
C ALA A 8 -31.51 -9.81 -41.89
N ALA A 9 -31.46 -10.99 -41.28
CA ALA A 9 -32.39 -11.80 -40.49
C ALA A 9 -31.53 -12.97 -39.95
N GLN A 10 -31.96 -13.59 -38.85
CA GLN A 10 -31.37 -14.82 -38.31
C GLN A 10 -31.50 -15.97 -39.33
N LEU A 11 -30.45 -16.78 -39.46
CA LEU A 11 -30.53 -18.11 -40.03
C LEU A 11 -30.16 -19.16 -38.98
N VAL A 12 -31.13 -20.00 -38.65
CA VAL A 12 -30.97 -21.29 -37.97
C VAL A 12 -31.45 -22.38 -38.92
N CYS A 13 -30.60 -23.35 -39.20
CA CYS A 13 -30.85 -24.77 -39.54
C CYS A 13 -29.51 -25.33 -40.05
N GLY A 14 -29.02 -26.52 -39.72
CA GLY A 14 -29.51 -27.66 -38.96
C GLY A 14 -28.51 -28.78 -39.31
N GLY A 15 -27.75 -29.27 -38.33
CA GLY A 15 -26.69 -30.27 -38.53
C GLY A 15 -26.87 -31.41 -37.55
N ARG A 16 -26.89 -32.63 -38.07
CA ARG A 16 -27.35 -33.86 -37.43
C ARG A 16 -26.50 -34.31 -36.23
N SER A 17 -27.22 -34.91 -35.28
CA SER A 17 -26.79 -35.69 -34.12
C SER A 17 -25.60 -36.61 -34.38
N CYS A 18 -24.56 -36.47 -33.55
CA CYS A 18 -23.67 -37.57 -33.18
C CYS A 18 -23.56 -37.59 -31.66
N ALA A 19 -24.25 -38.55 -31.05
CA ALA A 19 -24.24 -38.77 -29.61
C ALA A 19 -22.84 -39.22 -29.17
N THR A 20 -22.15 -38.35 -28.46
CA THR A 20 -21.05 -38.74 -27.57
C THR A 20 -21.42 -38.23 -26.19
N THR A 21 -21.59 -39.17 -25.27
CA THR A 21 -21.94 -38.97 -23.86
C THR A 21 -20.91 -38.04 -23.21
N ARG A 22 -21.22 -36.75 -23.13
CA ARG A 22 -20.59 -35.86 -22.16
C ARG A 22 -21.23 -36.18 -20.81
N GLY A 23 -20.45 -36.79 -19.92
CA GLY A 23 -20.81 -36.82 -18.52
C GLY A 23 -20.99 -35.39 -18.05
N ASP A 24 -22.18 -35.09 -17.54
CA ASP A 24 -22.44 -33.90 -16.74
C ASP A 24 -21.53 -33.97 -15.52
N ASP A 25 -20.39 -33.26 -15.56
CA ASP A 25 -19.65 -32.90 -14.36
C ASP A 25 -20.42 -31.80 -13.62
N ALA A 26 -21.52 -32.22 -13.01
CA ALA A 26 -22.28 -31.46 -12.05
C ALA A 26 -21.50 -31.42 -10.71
N SER A 27 -20.35 -30.76 -10.69
CA SER A 27 -19.64 -30.48 -9.43
C SER A 27 -18.78 -29.23 -9.44
N ARG A 28 -19.11 -28.22 -10.26
CA ARG A 28 -18.55 -26.88 -10.07
C ARG A 28 -19.25 -26.17 -8.92
N THR A 29 -19.04 -26.69 -7.72
CA THR A 29 -19.30 -25.99 -6.46
C THR A 29 -18.58 -24.66 -6.55
N GLU A 30 -19.30 -23.54 -6.54
CA GLU A 30 -18.70 -22.20 -6.41
C GLU A 30 -17.86 -22.21 -5.12
N ARG A 31 -16.55 -22.40 -5.26
CA ARG A 31 -15.64 -22.32 -4.13
C ARG A 31 -15.67 -20.88 -3.67
N LYS A 32 -16.27 -20.62 -2.51
CA LYS A 32 -16.25 -19.31 -1.87
C LYS A 32 -14.81 -18.81 -1.83
N GLU A 33 -14.58 -17.64 -2.39
CA GLU A 33 -13.27 -17.01 -2.46
C GLU A 33 -12.97 -16.25 -1.17
N ASP A 34 -11.69 -16.12 -0.83
CA ASP A 34 -11.26 -15.31 0.30
C ASP A 34 -11.58 -13.83 0.04
N VAL A 35 -11.98 -13.11 1.09
CA VAL A 35 -12.23 -11.67 1.02
C VAL A 35 -11.03 -10.97 1.62
N VAL A 36 -10.36 -10.13 0.84
CA VAL A 36 -9.26 -9.26 1.30
C VAL A 36 -9.55 -7.85 0.82
N THR A 37 -9.97 -6.97 1.73
CA THR A 37 -10.29 -5.56 1.45
C THR A 37 -9.70 -4.67 2.54
N PRO A 38 -9.63 -3.34 2.34
CA PRO A 38 -9.16 -2.42 3.39
C PRO A 38 -9.98 -2.45 4.68
N TRP A 39 -11.21 -2.98 4.67
CA TRP A 39 -12.11 -3.00 5.84
C TRP A 39 -12.38 -4.39 6.40
N GLY A 40 -11.95 -5.46 5.73
CA GLY A 40 -12.29 -6.81 6.13
C GLY A 40 -11.43 -7.86 5.45
N VAL A 41 -11.05 -8.85 6.25
CA VAL A 41 -10.35 -10.07 5.82
C VAL A 41 -11.15 -11.27 6.28
N ALA A 42 -11.52 -12.15 5.37
CA ALA A 42 -12.22 -13.40 5.67
C ALA A 42 -11.68 -14.52 4.81
N ALA A 43 -11.17 -15.57 5.46
CA ALA A 43 -10.72 -16.79 4.80
C ALA A 43 -11.87 -17.80 4.71
N THR A 44 -11.93 -18.55 3.62
CA THR A 44 -12.92 -19.63 3.43
C THR A 44 -12.34 -20.99 3.78
N GLY A 45 -11.01 -21.13 3.76
CA GLY A 45 -10.29 -22.33 4.13
C GLY A 45 -9.92 -22.40 5.63
N PRO A 46 -9.75 -23.61 6.19
CA PRO A 46 -9.38 -23.80 7.60
C PRO A 46 -7.94 -23.39 7.93
N ARG A 47 -7.11 -23.11 6.90
CA ARG A 47 -5.70 -22.72 7.03
C ARG A 47 -5.49 -21.20 7.01
N GLY A 48 -6.56 -20.42 7.03
CA GLY A 48 -6.50 -18.97 6.80
C GLY A 48 -6.48 -18.63 5.31
N VAL A 49 -6.05 -17.40 5.02
CA VAL A 49 -6.05 -16.83 3.66
C VAL A 49 -5.05 -17.56 2.76
N ASP A 50 -5.46 -17.87 1.54
CA ASP A 50 -4.60 -18.44 0.50
C ASP A 50 -3.78 -17.32 -0.16
N TYR A 51 -2.55 -17.09 0.34
CA TYR A 51 -1.70 -15.98 -0.10
C TYR A 51 -1.22 -16.11 -1.56
N ASP A 52 -1.11 -17.31 -2.12
CA ASP A 52 -0.78 -17.49 -3.54
C ASP A 52 -1.90 -16.99 -4.44
N ARG A 53 -3.16 -17.21 -4.02
CA ARG A 53 -4.32 -16.62 -4.71
C ARG A 53 -4.37 -15.11 -4.55
N VAL A 54 -3.99 -14.57 -3.39
CA VAL A 54 -3.90 -13.12 -3.17
C VAL A 54 -2.90 -12.50 -4.16
N LEU A 55 -1.72 -13.10 -4.33
CA LEU A 55 -0.72 -12.66 -5.31
C LEU A 55 -1.31 -12.61 -6.72
N ALA A 56 -1.95 -13.69 -7.16
CA ALA A 56 -2.56 -13.79 -8.49
C ALA A 56 -3.71 -12.78 -8.68
N LEU A 57 -4.60 -12.66 -7.69
CA LEU A 57 -5.78 -11.78 -7.76
C LEU A 57 -5.39 -10.32 -7.83
N PHE A 58 -4.45 -9.88 -6.99
CA PHE A 58 -3.99 -8.50 -7.03
C PHE A 58 -2.98 -8.26 -8.14
N GLY A 59 -2.32 -9.29 -8.66
CA GLY A 59 -1.29 -9.18 -9.71
C GLY A 59 0.03 -8.62 -9.17
N SER A 60 0.40 -8.98 -7.93
CA SER A 60 1.68 -8.63 -7.30
C SER A 60 2.69 -9.74 -7.45
N GLU A 61 3.96 -9.43 -7.23
CA GLU A 61 5.07 -10.37 -7.36
C GLU A 61 5.42 -10.99 -6.00
N PRO A 62 5.85 -12.27 -5.95
CA PRO A 62 6.30 -12.88 -4.72
C PRO A 62 7.65 -12.30 -4.28
N VAL A 63 7.89 -12.24 -2.97
CA VAL A 63 9.23 -11.98 -2.45
C VAL A 63 10.04 -13.26 -2.57
N ASP A 64 10.89 -13.32 -3.60
CA ASP A 64 11.71 -14.47 -3.94
C ASP A 64 13.17 -14.30 -3.49
N GLU A 65 13.95 -15.39 -3.59
CA GLU A 65 15.36 -15.40 -3.19
C GLU A 65 16.21 -14.36 -3.95
N PRO A 66 16.05 -14.18 -5.29
CA PRO A 66 16.72 -13.09 -6.01
C PRO A 66 16.44 -11.70 -5.44
N LEU A 67 15.18 -11.39 -5.08
CA LEU A 67 14.84 -10.11 -4.48
C LEU A 67 15.46 -9.95 -3.08
N LEU A 68 15.46 -11.00 -2.27
CA LEU A 68 16.09 -10.98 -0.95
C LEU A 68 17.60 -10.76 -1.06
N GLN A 69 18.26 -11.40 -2.01
CA GLN A 69 19.67 -11.17 -2.31
C GLN A 69 19.93 -9.70 -2.68
N ARG A 70 19.09 -9.09 -3.54
CA ARG A 70 19.21 -7.66 -3.88
C ARG A 70 19.04 -6.75 -2.67
N LEU A 71 18.13 -7.07 -1.76
CA LEU A 71 17.93 -6.32 -0.52
C LEU A 71 19.18 -6.42 0.37
N GLU A 72 19.76 -7.61 0.51
CA GLU A 72 21.01 -7.81 1.26
C GLU A 72 22.19 -7.05 0.65
N GLU A 73 22.38 -7.11 -0.67
CA GLU A 73 23.40 -6.34 -1.38
C GLU A 73 23.24 -4.83 -1.15
N THR A 74 22.01 -4.32 -1.25
CA THR A 74 21.71 -2.89 -1.04
C THR A 74 22.03 -2.47 0.39
N ARG A 75 21.65 -3.27 1.39
CA ARG A 75 21.96 -3.04 2.80
C ARG A 75 23.47 -3.01 3.04
N ASN A 76 24.19 -4.01 2.52
CA ASN A 76 25.64 -4.13 2.71
C ASN A 76 26.38 -2.93 2.08
N GLY A 77 26.02 -2.57 0.84
CA GLY A 77 26.60 -1.41 0.16
C GLY A 77 26.36 -0.08 0.90
N ARG A 78 25.21 0.07 1.57
CA ARG A 78 24.99 1.21 2.46
C ARG A 78 25.91 1.17 3.68
N GLY A 79 26.05 0.00 4.32
CA GLY A 79 26.93 -0.16 5.48
C GLY A 79 28.36 0.25 5.17
N GLU A 80 28.88 -0.19 4.04
CA GLU A 80 30.20 0.18 3.52
C GLU A 80 30.31 1.69 3.26
N HIS A 81 29.32 2.29 2.60
CA HIS A 81 29.29 3.74 2.34
C HIS A 81 29.26 4.56 3.65
N ALA A 82 28.47 4.13 4.64
CA ALA A 82 28.38 4.81 5.94
C ALA A 82 29.70 4.74 6.72
N GLN A 83 30.40 3.60 6.65
CA GLN A 83 31.74 3.45 7.22
C GLN A 83 32.76 4.35 6.52
N ALA A 84 32.77 4.37 5.18
CA ALA A 84 33.70 5.19 4.40
C ALA A 84 33.51 6.70 4.62
N THR A 85 32.28 7.14 4.87
CA THR A 85 31.94 8.57 5.08
C THR A 85 31.96 9.00 6.54
N GLY A 86 32.25 8.10 7.48
CA GLY A 86 32.20 8.39 8.92
C GLY A 86 30.79 8.73 9.44
N THR A 87 29.74 8.41 8.67
CA THR A 87 28.33 8.62 9.04
C THR A 87 27.70 7.39 9.68
N ALA A 88 28.49 6.34 9.90
CA ALA A 88 28.08 5.14 10.61
C ALA A 88 27.58 5.49 12.02
N GLN A 89 26.26 5.49 12.19
CA GLN A 89 25.61 5.55 13.49
C GLN A 89 24.98 4.18 13.78
N GLY A 90 25.48 3.50 14.82
CA GLY A 90 24.91 2.24 15.34
C GLY A 90 25.22 0.98 14.52
N GLU A 91 24.48 -0.09 14.80
CA GLU A 91 24.60 -1.45 14.22
C GLU A 91 24.19 -1.55 12.73
N ALA A 92 23.99 -0.42 12.05
CA ALA A 92 23.41 -0.32 10.71
C ALA A 92 24.18 -1.11 9.63
N GLY A 93 25.47 -1.41 9.85
CA GLY A 93 26.29 -2.24 8.95
C GLY A 93 26.26 -3.75 9.22
N GLN A 94 25.55 -4.22 10.26
CA GLN A 94 25.53 -5.63 10.70
C GLN A 94 24.10 -6.19 10.86
N MET A 95 23.08 -5.50 10.38
CA MET A 95 21.70 -5.94 10.54
C MET A 95 21.39 -7.17 9.68
N ALA A 96 21.08 -8.31 10.29
CA ALA A 96 20.62 -9.50 9.56
C ALA A 96 19.28 -9.25 8.85
N LEU A 97 18.98 -10.04 7.82
CA LEU A 97 17.70 -9.96 7.12
C LEU A 97 16.53 -10.17 8.09
N HIS A 98 15.57 -9.24 8.08
CA HIS A 98 14.46 -9.26 9.00
C HIS A 98 13.70 -10.60 8.93
N HIS A 99 13.33 -11.15 10.08
CA HIS A 99 12.67 -12.46 10.14
C HIS A 99 11.32 -12.48 9.42
N PHE A 100 10.70 -11.33 9.17
CA PHE A 100 9.49 -11.25 8.34
C PHE A 100 9.72 -11.65 6.88
N PHE A 101 10.91 -11.37 6.33
CA PHE A 101 11.29 -11.88 5.01
C PHE A 101 11.61 -13.38 5.08
N ARG A 102 12.49 -13.78 6.01
CA ARG A 102 12.93 -15.18 6.17
C ARG A 102 11.81 -16.17 6.45
N ARG A 103 10.68 -15.72 7.01
CA ARG A 103 9.53 -16.55 7.37
C ARG A 103 8.33 -16.34 6.45
N GLY A 104 8.47 -15.60 5.35
CA GLY A 104 7.37 -15.35 4.41
C GLY A 104 6.20 -14.57 5.00
N ILE A 105 6.42 -13.76 6.03
CA ILE A 105 5.39 -12.84 6.56
C ILE A 105 5.21 -11.66 5.60
N VAL A 106 6.33 -11.16 5.06
CA VAL A 106 6.33 -10.25 3.92
C VAL A 106 6.58 -11.12 2.69
N PHE A 107 5.50 -11.43 1.97
CA PHE A 107 5.49 -12.43 0.90
C PHE A 107 5.27 -11.84 -0.49
N SER A 108 4.87 -10.56 -0.59
CA SER A 108 4.50 -9.91 -1.85
C SER A 108 5.12 -8.53 -2.00
N HIS A 109 5.39 -8.11 -3.24
CA HIS A 109 5.80 -6.76 -3.56
C HIS A 109 5.31 -6.28 -4.95
N ARG A 110 5.58 -5.01 -5.25
CA ARG A 110 5.54 -4.40 -6.59
C ARG A 110 6.73 -3.46 -6.72
N ASP A 111 7.50 -3.60 -7.79
CA ASP A 111 8.65 -2.74 -8.12
C ASP A 111 9.70 -2.59 -7.01
N PHE A 112 9.74 -3.50 -6.02
CA PHE A 112 10.67 -3.38 -4.91
C PHE A 112 12.13 -3.55 -5.38
N GLY A 113 12.37 -4.42 -6.37
CA GLY A 113 13.68 -4.53 -7.02
C GLY A 113 14.13 -3.20 -7.63
N THR A 114 13.25 -2.53 -8.38
CA THR A 114 13.52 -1.20 -8.96
C THR A 114 13.76 -0.14 -7.90
N ALA A 115 12.99 -0.17 -6.80
CA ALA A 115 13.22 0.72 -5.68
C ALA A 115 14.61 0.50 -5.05
N LEU A 116 15.04 -0.75 -4.85
CA LEU A 116 16.38 -1.08 -4.35
C LEU A 116 17.48 -0.57 -5.30
N ASP A 117 17.30 -0.71 -6.61
CA ASP A 117 18.24 -0.18 -7.60
C ASP A 117 18.36 1.36 -7.51
N CYS A 118 17.23 2.06 -7.31
CA CYS A 118 17.22 3.51 -7.06
C CYS A 118 17.91 3.90 -5.75
N VAL A 119 17.73 3.12 -4.68
CA VAL A 119 18.43 3.33 -3.40
C VAL A 119 19.94 3.15 -3.59
N ARG A 120 20.39 2.08 -4.26
CA ARG A 120 21.81 1.85 -4.57
C ARG A 120 22.42 3.00 -5.36
N ALA A 121 21.72 3.46 -6.40
CA ALA A 121 22.17 4.60 -7.20
C ALA A 121 22.29 5.88 -6.35
N SER A 122 21.37 6.10 -5.40
CA SER A 122 21.39 7.24 -4.49
C SER A 122 22.61 7.25 -3.56
N LEU A 123 23.14 6.07 -3.19
CA LEU A 123 24.37 5.96 -2.38
C LEU A 123 25.60 6.45 -3.14
N VAL A 124 25.62 6.32 -4.48
CA VAL A 124 26.73 6.81 -5.32
C VAL A 124 26.68 8.33 -5.44
N THR A 125 25.48 8.90 -5.61
CA THR A 125 25.33 10.36 -5.80
C THR A 125 25.26 11.14 -4.49
N GLY A 126 25.01 10.47 -3.36
CA GLY A 126 24.83 11.11 -2.05
C GLY A 126 23.47 11.79 -1.86
N THR A 127 22.55 11.66 -2.82
CA THR A 127 21.22 12.30 -2.78
C THR A 127 20.14 11.23 -2.76
N HIS A 128 19.32 11.19 -1.70
CA HIS A 128 18.23 10.23 -1.59
C HIS A 128 17.17 10.47 -2.68
N ARG A 129 16.92 9.46 -3.52
CA ARG A 129 15.87 9.49 -4.56
C ARG A 129 14.64 8.65 -4.21
N ALA A 130 14.59 8.15 -2.98
CA ALA A 130 13.51 7.33 -2.45
C ALA A 130 13.26 7.67 -0.99
N TYR A 131 12.03 7.48 -0.53
CA TYR A 131 11.63 7.55 0.87
C TYR A 131 10.61 6.45 1.16
N LEU A 132 10.45 6.12 2.43
CA LEU A 132 9.45 5.18 2.91
C LEU A 132 8.16 5.92 3.22
N TYR A 133 7.02 5.29 2.94
CA TYR A 133 5.71 5.80 3.30
C TYR A 133 4.87 4.70 3.94
N THR A 134 4.27 4.99 5.10
CA THR A 134 3.25 4.16 5.75
C THR A 134 2.22 5.06 6.43
N GLY A 135 1.18 4.48 7.04
CA GLY A 135 0.17 5.28 7.72
C GLY A 135 -0.63 4.53 8.77
N ARG A 136 -1.32 5.29 9.62
CA ARG A 136 -2.18 4.77 10.69
C ARG A 136 -3.41 5.63 10.88
N GLY A 137 -4.55 5.10 10.49
CA GLY A 137 -5.85 5.70 10.79
C GLY A 137 -6.17 5.67 12.30
N PRO A 138 -6.29 6.83 12.98
CA PRO A 138 -6.43 6.91 14.44
C PRO A 138 -7.87 6.62 14.90
N SER A 139 -8.21 5.34 15.05
CA SER A 139 -9.57 4.90 15.43
C SER A 139 -9.77 4.58 16.91
N ALA A 140 -8.71 4.32 17.65
CA ALA A 140 -8.75 3.94 19.06
C ALA A 140 -7.55 4.54 19.81
N ARG A 141 -7.63 4.60 21.15
CA ARG A 141 -6.55 5.18 21.98
C ARG A 141 -5.25 4.37 21.97
N SER A 142 -5.30 3.08 21.63
CA SER A 142 -4.13 2.21 21.63
C SER A 142 -4.09 1.30 20.40
N MET A 143 -2.89 1.00 19.94
CA MET A 143 -2.63 -0.04 18.94
C MET A 143 -2.64 -1.45 19.58
N HIS A 144 -3.22 -2.43 18.89
CA HIS A 144 -3.01 -3.85 19.20
C HIS A 144 -1.80 -4.44 18.46
N ILE A 145 -1.33 -5.62 18.87
CA ILE A 145 -0.13 -6.28 18.32
C ILE A 145 -0.12 -6.45 16.80
N GLY A 146 -1.30 -6.63 16.18
CA GLY A 146 -1.39 -6.71 14.72
C GLY A 146 -0.90 -5.44 14.00
N HIS A 147 -1.01 -4.26 14.62
CA HIS A 147 -0.49 -3.03 14.02
C HIS A 147 1.03 -2.91 14.15
N CYS A 148 1.68 -3.72 14.97
CA CYS A 148 3.13 -3.66 15.13
C CYS A 148 3.86 -4.19 13.90
N ILE A 149 3.28 -5.12 13.14
CA ILE A 149 3.94 -5.79 12.01
C ILE A 149 4.40 -4.78 10.94
N PRO A 150 3.54 -3.89 10.41
CA PRO A 150 3.98 -2.89 9.45
C PRO A 150 5.05 -1.94 10.02
N PHE A 151 4.90 -1.44 11.25
CA PHE A 151 5.85 -0.47 11.82
C PHE A 151 7.21 -1.08 12.13
N LEU A 152 7.27 -2.33 12.62
CA LEU A 152 8.53 -3.05 12.81
C LEU A 152 9.27 -3.27 11.48
N LEU A 153 8.53 -3.62 10.42
CA LEU A 153 9.10 -3.75 9.09
C LEU A 153 9.61 -2.40 8.57
N THR A 154 8.79 -1.35 8.66
CA THR A 154 9.16 -0.01 8.21
C THR A 154 10.38 0.51 8.96
N ARG A 155 10.46 0.28 10.28
CA ARG A 155 11.64 0.61 11.08
C ARG A 155 12.85 -0.14 10.52
N TYR A 156 12.76 -1.46 10.37
CA TYR A 156 13.86 -2.25 9.80
C TYR A 156 14.33 -1.68 8.46
N LEU A 157 13.41 -1.36 7.55
CA LEU A 157 13.74 -0.80 6.23
C LEU A 157 14.36 0.60 6.33
N GLN A 158 13.87 1.47 7.22
CA GLN A 158 14.44 2.80 7.46
C GLN A 158 15.90 2.67 7.84
N ASP A 159 16.21 1.73 8.73
CA ASP A 159 17.58 1.53 9.19
C ASP A 159 18.45 0.77 8.22
N ALA A 160 17.92 -0.26 7.54
CA ALA A 160 18.70 -1.05 6.59
C ALA A 160 19.04 -0.25 5.33
N LEU A 161 18.15 0.65 4.90
CA LEU A 161 18.28 1.43 3.67
C LEU A 161 18.63 2.91 3.93
N GLY A 162 18.54 3.38 5.17
CA GLY A 162 18.88 4.73 5.58
C GLY A 162 17.95 5.82 5.07
N LEU A 163 16.75 5.46 4.62
CA LEU A 163 15.84 6.35 3.93
C LEU A 163 15.06 7.28 4.88
N PRO A 164 14.67 8.48 4.40
CA PRO A 164 13.60 9.24 5.02
C PRO A 164 12.30 8.43 5.09
N LEU A 165 11.48 8.71 6.09
CA LEU A 165 10.19 8.06 6.32
C LEU A 165 9.11 9.13 6.50
N VAL A 166 7.98 8.90 5.86
CA VAL A 166 6.75 9.66 6.08
C VAL A 166 5.68 8.75 6.66
N ILE A 167 4.98 9.23 7.70
CA ILE A 167 3.88 8.53 8.35
C ILE A 167 2.61 9.38 8.27
N GLN A 168 1.61 8.91 7.52
CA GLN A 168 0.32 9.59 7.41
C GLN A 168 -0.62 9.19 8.56
N MET A 169 -1.24 10.18 9.20
CA MET A 169 -2.34 10.00 10.15
C MET A 169 -3.65 10.48 9.51
N PRO A 170 -4.40 9.60 8.80
CA PRO A 170 -5.64 9.96 8.12
C PRO A 170 -6.81 10.04 9.09
N ASP A 171 -6.92 11.16 9.80
CA ASP A 171 -8.02 11.45 10.71
C ASP A 171 -9.32 11.80 9.97
N ASP A 172 -9.21 12.37 8.77
CA ASP A 172 -10.30 12.61 7.83
C ASP A 172 -10.95 11.30 7.34
N GLU A 173 -10.18 10.25 7.06
CA GLU A 173 -10.71 8.89 6.78
C GLU A 173 -11.62 8.41 7.91
N LYS A 174 -11.16 8.56 9.16
CA LYS A 174 -11.95 8.12 10.31
C LYS A 174 -13.21 8.94 10.50
N HIS A 175 -13.19 10.20 10.09
CA HIS A 175 -14.41 10.99 10.01
C HIS A 175 -15.37 10.43 8.95
N PHE A 176 -14.93 10.24 7.71
CA PHE A 176 -15.80 9.81 6.61
C PHE A 176 -16.36 8.39 6.78
N PHE A 177 -15.61 7.49 7.42
CA PHE A 177 -15.97 6.07 7.52
C PHE A 177 -16.49 5.64 8.89
N ARG A 178 -16.17 6.37 9.97
CA ARG A 178 -16.45 5.96 11.36
C ARG A 178 -17.05 7.07 12.24
N ASP A 179 -17.37 8.23 11.66
CA ASP A 179 -17.95 9.37 12.38
C ASP A 179 -17.11 9.84 13.58
N ILE A 180 -15.77 9.74 13.45
CA ILE A 180 -14.84 10.31 14.43
C ILE A 180 -14.67 11.80 14.12
N PRO A 181 -14.79 12.71 15.10
CA PRO A 181 -14.59 14.14 14.86
C PRO A 181 -13.19 14.45 14.32
N VAL A 182 -13.08 15.42 13.42
CA VAL A 182 -11.81 15.98 12.93
C VAL A 182 -11.29 17.14 13.78
N SER A 183 -11.97 17.51 14.85
CA SER A 183 -11.56 18.61 15.72
C SER A 183 -11.98 18.37 17.16
N GLY A 184 -11.44 19.18 18.06
CA GLY A 184 -11.66 19.07 19.50
C GLY A 184 -10.74 18.07 20.19
N GLU A 185 -10.82 18.04 21.52
CA GLU A 185 -9.89 17.30 22.39
C GLU A 185 -9.89 15.80 22.11
N ARG A 186 -11.05 15.22 21.80
CA ARG A 186 -11.16 13.78 21.49
C ARG A 186 -10.38 13.41 20.23
N ALA A 187 -10.49 14.22 19.16
CA ALA A 187 -9.80 13.98 17.90
C ALA A 187 -8.29 14.12 18.07
N SER A 188 -7.86 15.22 18.70
CA SER A 188 -6.45 15.48 18.98
C SER A 188 -5.85 14.42 19.90
N GLY A 189 -6.56 14.00 20.94
CA GLY A 189 -6.12 12.95 21.85
C GLY A 189 -5.89 11.61 21.15
N LEU A 190 -6.81 11.18 20.27
CA LEU A 190 -6.63 9.94 19.50
C LEU A 190 -5.37 10.00 18.62
N VAL A 191 -5.17 11.10 17.90
CA VAL A 191 -3.99 11.29 17.05
C VAL A 191 -2.72 11.26 17.88
N VAL A 192 -2.66 12.04 18.97
CA VAL A 192 -1.48 12.14 19.84
C VAL A 192 -1.13 10.79 20.45
N GLU A 193 -2.09 10.03 20.98
CA GLU A 193 -1.80 8.71 21.56
C GLU A 193 -1.29 7.70 20.51
N ASN A 194 -1.86 7.69 19.29
CA ASN A 194 -1.34 6.82 18.23
C ASN A 194 0.06 7.27 17.76
N ILE A 195 0.35 8.57 17.74
CA ILE A 195 1.71 9.06 17.44
C ILE A 195 2.70 8.61 18.51
N LYS A 196 2.32 8.64 19.81
CA LYS A 196 3.16 8.11 20.89
C LYS A 196 3.46 6.61 20.69
N ASP A 197 2.45 5.81 20.38
CA ASP A 197 2.62 4.39 20.06
C ASP A 197 3.58 4.18 18.88
N ILE A 198 3.48 5.01 17.83
CA ILE A 198 4.35 4.93 16.65
C ILE A 198 5.80 5.32 16.98
N VAL A 199 5.99 6.41 17.75
CA VAL A 199 7.32 6.86 18.18
C VAL A 199 8.01 5.80 19.05
N ALA A 200 7.25 5.02 19.83
CA ALA A 200 7.78 3.96 20.67
C ALA A 200 8.47 2.81 19.89
N PHE A 201 8.24 2.68 18.57
CA PHE A 201 8.99 1.74 17.73
C PHE A 201 10.45 2.16 17.47
N GLY A 202 10.84 3.38 17.84
CA GLY A 202 12.24 3.83 17.76
C GLY A 202 12.70 4.19 16.34
N PHE A 203 11.84 4.84 15.57
CA PHE A 203 12.23 5.50 14.31
C PHE A 203 13.22 6.64 14.55
N ASP A 204 14.13 6.93 13.61
CA ASP A 204 15.02 8.09 13.73
C ASP A 204 14.20 9.38 13.55
N PRO A 205 14.06 10.23 14.59
CA PRO A 205 13.24 11.44 14.52
C PRO A 205 13.79 12.47 13.51
N ARG A 206 15.08 12.41 13.16
CA ARG A 206 15.68 13.31 12.18
C ARG A 206 15.33 12.93 10.74
N LYS A 207 14.85 11.70 10.54
CA LYS A 207 14.50 11.15 9.22
C LYS A 207 13.02 10.81 9.10
N THR A 208 12.21 11.11 10.12
CA THR A 208 10.82 10.68 10.18
C THR A 208 9.90 11.86 10.29
N PHE A 209 9.07 12.06 9.28
CA PHE A 209 8.02 13.07 9.26
C PHE A 209 6.65 12.41 9.46
N THR A 210 6.00 12.69 10.59
CA THR A 210 4.63 12.22 10.85
C THR A 210 3.68 13.40 10.76
N PHE A 211 2.60 13.24 10.00
CA PHE A 211 1.65 14.33 9.77
C PHE A 211 0.21 13.86 9.89
N ARG A 212 -0.65 14.79 10.31
CA ARG A 212 -2.09 14.63 10.37
C ARG A 212 -2.72 15.23 9.12
N ASN A 213 -3.58 14.48 8.43
CA ASN A 213 -4.16 14.91 7.16
C ASN A 213 -4.80 16.29 7.24
N THR A 214 -5.69 16.51 8.19
CA THR A 214 -6.41 17.79 8.32
C THR A 214 -5.53 18.99 8.68
N VAL A 215 -4.32 18.75 9.21
CA VAL A 215 -3.36 19.82 9.55
C VAL A 215 -2.41 20.11 8.39
N TYR A 216 -1.93 19.06 7.72
CA TYR A 216 -0.94 19.18 6.64
C TYR A 216 -1.56 19.33 5.25
N MET A 217 -2.90 19.24 5.13
CA MET A 217 -3.59 19.23 3.83
C MET A 217 -3.18 20.39 2.93
N GLY A 218 -2.96 21.59 3.47
CA GLY A 218 -2.59 22.78 2.68
C GLY A 218 -1.41 22.54 1.74
N ASP A 219 -0.31 22.01 2.27
CA ASP A 219 0.92 21.72 1.52
C ASP A 219 0.75 20.52 0.58
N MET A 220 -0.03 19.51 1.01
CA MET A 220 -0.27 18.30 0.24
C MET A 220 -1.29 18.49 -0.91
N TYR A 221 -2.18 19.48 -0.80
CA TYR A 221 -3.37 19.64 -1.63
C TYR A 221 -3.09 19.76 -3.14
N PRO A 222 -2.06 20.49 -3.60
CA PRO A 222 -1.72 20.54 -5.03
C PRO A 222 -1.52 19.13 -5.63
N THR A 223 -0.85 18.24 -4.91
CA THR A 223 -0.65 16.85 -5.32
C THR A 223 -1.98 16.07 -5.27
N VAL A 224 -2.78 16.24 -4.21
CA VAL A 224 -4.12 15.61 -4.10
C VAL A 224 -4.98 15.93 -5.31
N VAL A 225 -5.02 17.20 -5.74
CA VAL A 225 -5.85 17.63 -6.89
C VAL A 225 -5.39 16.96 -8.19
N GLN A 226 -4.07 16.82 -8.41
CA GLN A 226 -3.57 16.08 -9.59
C GLN A 226 -4.01 14.61 -9.55
N VAL A 227 -3.93 13.96 -8.40
CA VAL A 227 -4.38 12.57 -8.25
C VAL A 227 -5.88 12.43 -8.44
N GLN A 228 -6.68 13.32 -7.86
CA GLN A 228 -8.14 13.34 -8.05
C GLN A 228 -8.53 13.45 -9.53
N ARG A 229 -7.79 14.23 -10.32
CA ARG A 229 -8.03 14.35 -11.77
C ARG A 229 -7.78 13.04 -12.53
N MET A 230 -6.88 12.19 -12.04
CA MET A 230 -6.54 10.91 -12.69
C MET A 230 -7.50 9.77 -12.32
N LEU A 231 -8.26 9.91 -11.23
CA LEU A 231 -9.18 8.89 -10.74
C LEU A 231 -10.60 9.15 -11.25
N THR A 232 -11.19 8.16 -11.91
CA THR A 232 -12.62 8.20 -12.24
C THR A 232 -13.45 7.71 -11.06
N LEU A 233 -14.63 8.29 -10.87
CA LEU A 233 -15.55 7.85 -9.82
C LEU A 233 -15.95 6.38 -9.99
N SER A 234 -16.09 5.89 -11.23
CA SER A 234 -16.39 4.48 -11.51
C SER A 234 -15.26 3.55 -11.06
N ALA A 235 -14.00 3.92 -11.30
CA ALA A 235 -12.86 3.14 -10.82
C ALA A 235 -12.85 3.09 -9.29
N VAL A 236 -13.02 4.25 -8.62
CA VAL A 236 -13.09 4.31 -7.16
C VAL A 236 -14.23 3.45 -6.61
N LYS A 237 -15.45 3.57 -7.15
CA LYS A 237 -16.60 2.75 -6.71
C LYS A 237 -16.33 1.27 -6.86
N ASN A 238 -15.75 0.84 -7.98
CA ASN A 238 -15.48 -0.57 -8.25
C ASN A 238 -14.38 -1.13 -7.34
N THR A 239 -13.29 -0.38 -7.13
CA THR A 239 -12.17 -0.83 -6.28
C THR A 239 -12.54 -0.88 -4.80
N PHE A 240 -13.33 0.09 -4.33
CA PHE A 240 -13.62 0.29 -2.91
C PHE A 240 -15.04 -0.14 -2.50
N GLY A 241 -15.85 -0.63 -3.43
CA GLY A 241 -17.23 -1.06 -3.17
C GLY A 241 -18.17 0.07 -2.72
N LEU A 242 -17.91 1.32 -3.14
CA LEU A 242 -18.72 2.48 -2.75
C LEU A 242 -20.07 2.50 -3.48
N LYS A 243 -21.09 3.00 -2.78
CA LYS A 243 -22.46 3.18 -3.29
C LYS A 243 -22.77 4.65 -3.53
N ASP A 244 -23.79 4.95 -4.32
CA ASP A 244 -24.21 6.34 -4.57
C ASP A 244 -24.77 7.05 -3.34
N SER A 245 -25.12 6.29 -2.29
CA SER A 245 -25.53 6.81 -0.99
C SER A 245 -24.36 7.13 -0.06
N ASP A 246 -23.11 6.79 -0.42
CA ASP A 246 -21.94 7.13 0.38
C ASP A 246 -21.60 8.62 0.26
N ASN A 247 -21.00 9.18 1.31
CA ASN A 247 -20.59 10.59 1.28
C ASN A 247 -19.42 10.81 0.30
N VAL A 248 -19.35 12.02 -0.28
CA VAL A 248 -18.32 12.39 -1.25
C VAL A 248 -16.89 12.31 -0.70
N GLY A 249 -16.72 12.43 0.63
CA GLY A 249 -15.44 12.28 1.31
C GLY A 249 -14.85 10.88 1.11
N LYS A 250 -15.67 9.82 1.21
CA LYS A 250 -15.22 8.44 0.93
C LYS A 250 -14.72 8.26 -0.50
N ALA A 251 -15.37 8.91 -1.47
CA ALA A 251 -14.97 8.83 -2.88
C ALA A 251 -13.69 9.64 -3.18
N ALA A 252 -13.48 10.76 -2.48
CA ALA A 252 -12.31 11.61 -2.66
C ALA A 252 -11.06 11.12 -1.88
N PHE A 253 -11.27 10.40 -0.78
CA PHE A 253 -10.20 9.98 0.13
C PHE A 253 -9.08 9.14 -0.50
N PRO A 254 -9.32 8.23 -1.46
CA PRO A 254 -8.22 7.48 -2.10
C PRO A 254 -7.12 8.36 -2.69
N ALA A 255 -7.47 9.55 -3.21
CA ALA A 255 -6.48 10.51 -3.69
C ALA A 255 -5.63 11.11 -2.55
N VAL A 256 -6.23 11.33 -1.37
CA VAL A 256 -5.54 11.83 -0.17
C VAL A 256 -4.55 10.79 0.36
N GLN A 257 -4.91 9.50 0.33
CA GLN A 257 -4.00 8.42 0.74
C GLN A 257 -2.89 8.14 -0.29
N ALA A 258 -3.14 8.39 -1.57
CA ALA A 258 -2.18 8.21 -2.65
C ALA A 258 -1.19 9.39 -2.80
N ALA A 259 -1.58 10.61 -2.42
CA ALA A 259 -0.72 11.79 -2.54
C ALA A 259 0.65 11.64 -1.84
N PRO A 260 0.75 11.05 -0.63
CA PRO A 260 2.02 10.77 0.04
C PRO A 260 2.95 9.77 -0.67
N CYS A 261 2.55 9.17 -1.80
CA CYS A 261 3.45 8.39 -2.65
C CYS A 261 4.32 9.27 -3.56
N PHE A 262 4.00 10.56 -3.70
CA PHE A 262 4.72 11.51 -4.54
C PHE A 262 5.51 12.49 -3.67
N SER A 263 6.81 12.67 -3.95
CA SER A 263 7.65 13.60 -3.18
C SER A 263 7.15 15.05 -3.22
N SER A 264 6.42 15.43 -4.28
CA SER A 264 5.77 16.74 -4.41
C SER A 264 4.71 17.03 -3.34
N ALA A 265 4.26 16.02 -2.59
CA ALA A 265 3.40 16.22 -1.42
C ALA A 265 4.18 16.81 -0.23
N PHE A 266 5.51 16.84 -0.29
CA PHE A 266 6.38 17.22 0.82
C PHE A 266 7.44 18.26 0.41
N PRO A 267 7.03 19.45 -0.07
CA PRO A 267 7.96 20.50 -0.49
C PRO A 267 8.91 20.89 0.64
N VAL A 268 8.41 21.00 1.88
CA VAL A 268 9.21 21.34 3.06
C VAL A 268 10.27 20.29 3.41
N CYS A 269 10.11 19.03 2.96
CA CYS A 269 11.04 17.94 3.26
C CYS A 269 12.02 17.62 2.12
N TYR A 270 11.69 17.94 0.86
CA TYR A 270 12.46 17.51 -0.30
C TYR A 270 12.71 18.58 -1.37
N ASP A 271 12.31 19.84 -1.16
CA ASP A 271 12.77 20.94 -2.01
C ASP A 271 14.22 21.29 -1.64
N GLY A 272 15.15 20.74 -2.42
CA GLY A 272 16.56 21.12 -2.52
C GLY A 272 16.94 21.29 -3.99
#